data_AF-F3CDG7-F1
#
_entry.id   AF-F3CDG7-F1
#
_cell.length_a   1.000
_cell.length_b   1.000
_cell.length_c   1.000
_cell.angle_alpha   90.00
_cell.angle_beta   90.00
_cell.angle_gamma   90.00
#
_symmetry.space_group_name_H-M   'P 1'
#
loop_
_entity.id
_entity.type
_entity.pdbx_description
1 polymer ?
#
loop_
_entity_poly.entity_id
_entity_poly.type
_entity_poly.pdbx_seq_one_letter_code
_entity_poly.pdbx_strand_id
1 'polypeptide(L)'
;RDQAQRATINVKGVGIQAGDTGLGTLLVDGQGTLKAQQLKLDLQGPLLKLAIALDGGLDKGDWRGRLASGTVQSGGQNWRLQHPAKIERLADGRLNFGAHCWLSGASSLCGGDQRLMPEPRLRYQLKNFPLDSLAQWMPKDFAWQGALNADVQLDLPAAGPSGKVTIDAGGGTLRVRNKDQWLDFPYQTLKLNTTLAPRRIDTRLDFEGGKLGRLLLNAQIDPLARDKPLSGDFSLSGLDISVARPFAPMVQKLNGRLNGNG
;
A
#
# COMPACT_ATOMS: atom_id res chain seq x y z
N ARG A 1 47.18 -5.05 6.39
CA ARG A 1 46.75 -3.76 6.99
C ARG A 1 45.31 -3.49 6.51
N ASP A 2 44.28 -3.99 7.19
CA ASP A 2 42.86 -3.73 6.84
C ASP A 2 42.03 -3.36 8.10
N GLN A 3 42.70 -3.13 9.25
CA GLN A 3 42.08 -2.70 10.51
C GLN A 3 41.95 -1.16 10.64
N ALA A 4 42.49 -0.37 9.69
CA ALA A 4 42.66 1.08 9.86
C ALA A 4 41.44 1.93 9.41
N GLN A 5 40.38 1.32 8.89
CA GLN A 5 39.17 2.05 8.44
C GLN A 5 37.90 1.40 9.01
N ARG A 6 37.84 1.30 10.34
CA ARG A 6 36.62 0.93 11.04
C ARG A 6 35.88 2.20 11.46
N ALA A 7 34.62 2.32 11.08
CA ALA A 7 33.74 3.41 11.48
C ALA A 7 32.65 2.88 12.42
N THR A 8 32.18 3.77 13.30
CA THR A 8 30.99 3.58 14.13
C THR A 8 30.15 4.85 14.05
N ILE A 9 28.85 4.69 13.86
CA ILE A 9 27.88 5.78 13.71
C ILE A 9 26.75 5.48 14.68
N ASN A 10 26.49 6.36 15.63
CA ASN A 10 25.32 6.28 16.50
C ASN A 10 24.59 7.62 16.41
N VAL A 11 23.40 7.63 15.83
CA VAL A 11 22.60 8.84 15.61
C VAL A 11 21.24 8.66 16.27
N LYS A 12 20.83 9.67 17.04
CA LYS A 12 19.48 9.77 17.59
C LYS A 12 18.81 11.02 17.05
N GLY A 13 17.78 10.83 16.24
CA GLY A 13 16.87 11.89 15.80
C GLY A 13 15.59 11.86 16.63
N VAL A 14 15.16 13.01 17.13
CA VAL A 14 13.89 13.17 17.87
C VAL A 14 12.99 14.12 17.09
N GLY A 15 11.68 13.87 17.12
CA GLY A 15 10.71 14.74 16.45
C GLY A 15 10.76 14.60 14.92
N ILE A 16 11.11 13.41 14.42
CA ILE A 16 11.08 13.15 12.98
C ILE A 16 9.64 13.33 12.48
N GLN A 17 9.46 14.06 11.39
CA GLN A 17 8.15 14.35 10.80
C GLN A 17 8.18 14.08 9.29
N ALA A 18 7.03 13.66 8.77
CA ALA A 18 6.75 13.59 7.33
C ALA A 18 5.51 14.43 7.04
N GLY A 19 5.70 15.62 6.47
CA GLY A 19 4.66 16.65 6.44
C GLY A 19 4.23 16.99 7.86
N ASP A 20 2.92 16.99 8.12
CA ASP A 20 2.36 17.24 9.45
C ASP A 20 2.37 15.99 10.37
N THR A 21 2.87 14.86 9.88
CA THR A 21 2.82 13.58 10.60
C THR A 21 4.06 13.34 11.44
N GLY A 22 3.91 13.32 12.76
CA GLY A 22 4.98 12.92 13.68
C GLY A 22 5.33 11.42 13.61
N LEU A 23 6.54 11.11 13.19
CA LEU A 23 7.10 9.75 13.10
C LEU A 23 7.85 9.32 14.37
N GLY A 24 8.18 10.25 15.26
CA GLY A 24 8.73 9.96 16.59
C GLY A 24 10.26 10.02 16.67
N THR A 25 10.87 9.04 17.32
CA THR A 25 12.31 8.98 17.57
C THR A 25 12.97 7.93 16.70
N LEU A 26 14.00 8.32 15.94
CA LEU A 26 14.82 7.43 15.12
C LEU A 26 16.18 7.23 15.77
N LEU A 27 16.57 5.98 15.95
CA LEU A 27 17.90 5.55 16.33
C LEU A 27 18.55 4.86 15.13
N VAL A 28 19.81 5.20 14.87
CA VAL A 28 20.61 4.60 13.80
C VAL A 28 21.96 4.19 14.39
N ASP A 29 22.23 2.90 14.38
CA ASP A 29 23.48 2.32 14.87
C ASP A 29 24.18 1.59 13.73
N GLY A 30 25.32 2.13 13.30
CA GLY A 30 26.12 1.62 12.19
C GLY A 30 27.54 1.31 12.64
N GLN A 31 28.12 0.23 12.13
CA GLN A 31 29.52 -0.11 12.39
C GLN A 31 30.13 -0.92 11.25
N GLY A 32 31.46 -0.88 11.14
CA GLY A 32 32.20 -1.80 10.27
C GLY A 32 33.29 -1.12 9.46
N THR A 33 33.78 -1.83 8.45
CA THR A 33 34.72 -1.32 7.44
C THR A 33 34.01 -1.13 6.11
N LEU A 34 34.67 -0.57 5.10
CA LEU A 34 34.09 -0.48 3.76
C LEU A 34 33.63 -1.84 3.24
N LYS A 35 34.41 -2.91 3.46
CA LYS A 35 34.11 -4.27 2.97
C LYS A 35 33.10 -5.04 3.81
N ALA A 36 32.86 -4.63 5.06
CA ALA A 36 31.96 -5.32 5.98
C ALA A 36 31.27 -4.30 6.89
N GLN A 37 30.01 -3.99 6.59
CA GLN A 37 29.18 -2.98 7.20
C GLN A 37 27.97 -3.62 7.85
N GLN A 38 27.55 -3.08 8.98
CA GLN A 38 26.30 -3.42 9.66
C GLN A 38 25.60 -2.13 10.02
N LEU A 39 24.28 -2.07 9.82
CA LEU A 39 23.46 -0.91 10.14
C LEU A 39 22.14 -1.40 10.75
N LYS A 40 21.74 -0.80 11.87
CA LYS A 40 20.45 -0.99 12.49
C LYS A 40 19.72 0.36 12.50
N LEU A 41 18.45 0.34 12.13
CA LEU A 41 17.57 1.50 12.26
C LEU A 41 16.37 1.10 13.10
N ASP A 42 16.07 1.91 14.10
CA ASP A 42 14.93 1.73 15.00
C ASP A 42 14.14 3.03 15.09
N LEU A 43 12.89 3.02 14.63
CA LEU A 43 11.96 4.13 14.72
C LEU A 43 10.88 3.78 15.73
N GLN A 44 10.72 4.62 16.74
CA GLN A 44 9.63 4.54 17.72
C GLN A 44 8.71 5.74 17.56
N GLY A 45 7.54 5.49 16.97
CA GLY A 45 6.50 6.48 16.74
C GLY A 45 5.10 5.99 17.14
N PRO A 46 4.13 6.91 17.27
CA PRO A 46 2.75 6.56 17.59
C PRO A 46 2.03 5.85 16.43
N LEU A 47 2.37 6.18 15.18
CA LEU A 47 1.73 5.64 13.97
C LEU A 47 2.54 4.53 13.30
N LEU A 48 3.85 4.50 13.56
CA LEU A 48 4.81 3.61 12.94
C LEU A 48 5.90 3.24 13.93
N LYS A 49 6.13 1.95 14.09
CA LYS A 49 7.38 1.43 14.68
C LYS A 49 8.10 0.61 13.63
N LEU A 50 9.39 0.84 13.49
CA LEU A 50 10.24 0.16 12.52
C LEU A 50 11.49 -0.34 13.25
N ALA A 51 11.89 -1.58 13.00
CA ALA A 51 13.22 -2.04 13.36
C ALA A 51 13.78 -2.86 12.19
N ILE A 52 14.87 -2.40 11.59
CA ILE A 52 15.51 -3.07 10.45
C ILE A 52 17.00 -3.20 10.69
N ALA A 53 17.57 -4.31 10.22
CA ALA A 53 19.00 -4.55 10.22
C ALA A 53 19.47 -4.81 8.79
N LEU A 54 20.56 -4.17 8.41
CA LEU A 54 21.22 -4.29 7.11
C LEU A 54 22.66 -4.73 7.34
N ASP A 55 23.15 -5.60 6.47
CA ASP A 55 24.58 -5.91 6.38
C ASP A 55 25.03 -5.92 4.93
N GLY A 56 26.30 -5.60 4.67
CA GLY A 56 26.83 -5.53 3.30
C GLY A 56 28.26 -5.04 3.22
N GLY A 57 28.71 -4.73 2.02
CA GLY A 57 30.05 -4.22 1.76
C GLY A 57 30.09 -3.39 0.47
N LEU A 58 31.04 -2.47 0.43
CA LEU A 58 31.35 -1.63 -0.72
C LEU A 58 32.64 -2.15 -1.36
N ASP A 59 32.57 -2.47 -2.66
CA ASP A 59 33.73 -2.78 -3.49
C ASP A 59 33.65 -1.98 -4.80
N LYS A 60 34.68 -1.18 -5.08
CA LYS A 60 34.80 -0.39 -6.32
C LYS A 60 33.55 0.42 -6.69
N GLY A 61 32.84 0.96 -5.70
CA GLY A 61 31.62 1.75 -5.90
C GLY A 61 30.32 0.94 -5.92
N ASP A 62 30.40 -0.39 -6.03
CA ASP A 62 29.26 -1.28 -5.87
C ASP A 62 29.06 -1.60 -4.39
N TRP A 63 27.91 -1.24 -3.85
CA TRP A 63 27.48 -1.70 -2.55
C TRP A 63 26.57 -2.92 -2.73
N ARG A 64 26.92 -4.02 -2.05
CA ARG A 64 26.15 -5.26 -2.07
C ARG A 64 25.92 -5.73 -0.64
N GLY A 65 24.67 -6.01 -0.33
CA GLY A 65 24.27 -6.39 1.01
C GLY A 65 22.90 -7.03 1.05
N ARG A 66 22.28 -6.98 2.21
CA ARG A 66 20.94 -7.50 2.45
C ARG A 66 20.25 -6.77 3.59
N LEU A 67 18.93 -6.67 3.49
CA LEU A 67 18.06 -6.50 4.64
C LEU A 67 18.07 -7.82 5.41
N ALA A 68 18.86 -7.86 6.49
CA ALA A 68 19.08 -9.05 7.30
C ALA A 68 17.85 -9.41 8.14
N SER A 69 17.16 -8.39 8.67
CA SER A 69 15.92 -8.54 9.41
C SER A 69 15.09 -7.27 9.33
N GLY A 70 13.79 -7.41 9.59
CA GLY A 70 12.87 -6.28 9.62
C GLY A 70 11.59 -6.59 10.36
N THR A 71 11.12 -5.61 11.13
CA THR A 71 9.76 -5.55 11.68
C THR A 71 9.17 -4.17 11.45
N VAL A 72 7.91 -4.12 11.01
CA VAL A 72 7.14 -2.90 10.81
C VAL A 72 5.82 -3.04 11.54
N GLN A 73 5.52 -2.13 12.46
CA GLN A 73 4.24 -2.07 13.16
C GLN A 73 3.50 -0.79 12.81
N SER A 74 2.29 -0.93 12.29
CA SER A 74 1.39 0.19 11.98
C SER A 74 -0.05 -0.32 11.83
N GLY A 75 -1.04 0.43 12.31
CA GLY A 75 -2.46 0.10 12.10
C GLY A 75 -2.87 -1.23 12.73
N GLY A 76 -2.26 -1.59 13.86
CA GLY A 76 -2.47 -2.89 14.49
C GLY A 76 -1.83 -4.08 13.75
N GLN A 77 -1.16 -3.84 12.62
CA GLN A 77 -0.37 -4.86 11.92
C GLN A 77 1.05 -4.93 12.48
N ASN A 78 1.64 -6.12 12.46
CA ASN A 78 3.01 -6.37 12.85
C ASN A 78 3.68 -7.23 11.77
N TRP A 79 4.21 -6.56 10.77
CA TRP A 79 4.89 -7.17 9.64
C TRP A 79 6.29 -7.60 10.03
N ARG A 80 6.64 -8.84 9.73
CA ARG A 80 7.98 -9.38 9.94
C ARG A 80 8.54 -9.96 8.66
N LEU A 81 9.76 -9.56 8.32
CA LEU A 81 10.53 -10.13 7.21
C LEU A 81 10.79 -11.61 7.49
N GLN A 82 10.45 -12.48 6.52
CA GLN A 82 10.59 -13.93 6.68
C GLN A 82 12.01 -14.42 6.42
N HIS A 83 12.68 -13.84 5.42
CA HIS A 83 14.03 -14.21 5.02
C HIS A 83 14.84 -12.96 4.67
N PRO A 84 16.16 -12.97 4.91
CA PRO A 84 17.01 -11.88 4.47
C PRO A 84 16.88 -11.61 2.97
N ALA A 85 16.80 -10.33 2.61
CA ALA A 85 16.53 -9.91 1.25
C ALA A 85 17.70 -9.12 0.67
N LYS A 86 18.22 -9.54 -0.49
CA LYS A 86 19.39 -8.94 -1.12
C LYS A 86 19.12 -7.47 -1.49
N ILE A 87 20.07 -6.58 -1.25
CA ILE A 87 20.02 -5.20 -1.73
C ILE A 87 21.33 -4.90 -2.43
N GLU A 88 21.27 -4.29 -3.61
CA GLU A 88 22.46 -3.91 -4.37
C GLU A 88 22.31 -2.48 -4.88
N ARG A 89 23.30 -1.64 -4.60
CA ARG A 89 23.45 -0.32 -5.20
C ARG A 89 24.75 -0.32 -6.01
N LEU A 90 24.63 -0.38 -7.33
CA LEU A 90 25.76 -0.45 -8.24
C LEU A 90 26.29 0.94 -8.56
N ALA A 91 27.57 1.02 -8.96
CA ALA A 91 28.23 2.27 -9.31
C ALA A 91 27.56 3.00 -10.49
N ASP A 92 26.86 2.26 -11.36
CA ASP A 92 26.08 2.80 -12.49
C ASP A 92 24.72 3.40 -12.08
N GLY A 93 24.42 3.47 -10.78
CA GLY A 93 23.19 4.03 -10.24
C GLY A 93 22.03 3.04 -10.11
N ARG A 94 22.20 1.78 -10.53
CA ARG A 94 21.18 0.76 -10.31
C ARG A 94 21.01 0.44 -8.83
N LEU A 95 19.78 0.47 -8.34
CA LEU A 95 19.37 -0.02 -7.03
C LEU A 95 18.43 -1.19 -7.23
N ASN A 96 18.80 -2.38 -6.78
CA ASN A 96 17.99 -3.58 -6.83
C ASN A 96 17.61 -4.03 -5.42
N PHE A 97 16.40 -4.57 -5.29
CA PHE A 97 15.93 -5.23 -4.08
C PHE A 97 15.43 -6.61 -4.47
N GLY A 98 16.07 -7.64 -3.90
CA GLY A 98 15.77 -9.02 -4.20
C GLY A 98 14.40 -9.44 -3.64
N ALA A 99 13.97 -10.61 -4.08
CA ALA A 99 12.73 -11.21 -3.60
C ALA A 99 12.68 -11.30 -2.07
N HIS A 100 11.53 -10.96 -1.51
CA HIS A 100 11.32 -10.89 -0.07
C HIS A 100 9.85 -11.01 0.30
N CYS A 101 9.57 -11.47 1.52
CA CYS A 101 8.21 -11.59 2.03
C CYS A 101 8.11 -11.10 3.47
N TRP A 102 7.06 -10.34 3.74
CA TRP A 102 6.66 -9.88 5.06
C TRP A 102 5.35 -10.56 5.45
N LEU A 103 5.24 -11.03 6.69
CA LEU A 103 4.00 -11.59 7.23
C LEU A 103 3.48 -10.79 8.41
N SER A 104 2.16 -10.65 8.50
CA SER A 104 1.43 -10.08 9.65
C SER A 104 0.15 -10.90 9.87
N GLY A 105 0.16 -11.80 10.85
CA GLY A 105 -0.93 -12.76 11.05
C GLY A 105 -1.13 -13.64 9.82
N ALA A 106 -2.35 -13.64 9.27
CA ALA A 106 -2.68 -14.35 8.02
C ALA A 106 -2.27 -13.59 6.75
N SER A 107 -1.81 -12.33 6.89
CA SER A 107 -1.47 -11.46 5.75
C SER A 107 -0.05 -11.70 5.27
N SER A 108 0.16 -11.62 3.96
CA SER A 108 1.49 -11.65 3.35
C SER A 108 1.67 -10.51 2.35
N LEU A 109 2.82 -9.80 2.42
CA LEU A 109 3.27 -8.86 1.40
C LEU A 109 4.60 -9.37 0.84
N CYS A 110 4.58 -9.87 -0.39
CA CYS A 110 5.74 -10.46 -1.05
C CYS A 110 6.13 -9.66 -2.27
N GLY A 111 7.43 -9.35 -2.40
CA GLY A 111 8.04 -8.80 -3.59
C GLY A 111 8.86 -9.85 -4.34
N GLY A 112 8.80 -9.84 -5.66
CA GLY A 112 9.78 -10.55 -6.50
C GLY A 112 11.13 -9.81 -6.54
N ASP A 113 12.03 -10.21 -7.43
CA ASP A 113 13.22 -9.40 -7.73
C ASP A 113 12.81 -8.08 -8.40
N GLN A 114 13.31 -6.98 -7.88
CA GLN A 114 12.90 -5.64 -8.25
C GLN A 114 14.09 -4.75 -8.56
N ARG A 115 13.89 -3.86 -9.53
CA ARG A 115 14.75 -2.69 -9.74
C ARG A 115 14.03 -1.51 -9.10
N LEU A 116 14.63 -0.87 -8.11
CA LEU A 116 14.10 0.33 -7.47
C LEU A 116 14.56 1.58 -8.22
N MET A 117 15.78 1.58 -8.77
CA MET A 117 16.31 2.69 -9.56
C MET A 117 17.34 2.20 -10.59
N PRO A 118 17.58 2.96 -11.68
CA PRO A 118 16.60 3.83 -12.32
C PRO A 118 15.47 3.00 -12.94
N GLU A 119 14.43 3.66 -13.43
CA GLU A 119 13.29 3.01 -14.11
C GLU A 119 12.70 1.82 -13.32
N PRO A 120 12.03 2.11 -12.18
CA PRO A 120 11.59 1.08 -11.26
C PRO A 120 10.79 -0.03 -11.95
N ARG A 121 11.06 -1.27 -11.56
CA ARG A 121 10.29 -2.47 -11.90
C ARG A 121 9.84 -3.12 -10.61
N LEU A 122 8.56 -2.96 -10.31
CA LEU A 122 7.94 -3.37 -9.05
C LEU A 122 7.04 -4.58 -9.31
N ARG A 123 7.16 -5.59 -8.46
CA ARG A 123 6.40 -6.84 -8.53
C ARG A 123 6.02 -7.20 -7.11
N TYR A 124 4.79 -6.90 -6.71
CA TYR A 124 4.30 -7.12 -5.36
C TYR A 124 2.97 -7.88 -5.36
N GLN A 125 2.83 -8.75 -4.37
CA GLN A 125 1.59 -9.45 -4.07
C GLN A 125 1.24 -9.26 -2.60
N LEU A 126 0.06 -8.74 -2.34
CA LEU A 126 -0.56 -8.66 -1.03
C LEU A 126 -1.65 -9.72 -0.94
N LYS A 127 -1.66 -10.51 0.13
CA LYS A 127 -2.73 -11.48 0.40
C LYS A 127 -3.31 -11.29 1.78
N ASN A 128 -4.62 -11.51 1.89
CA ASN A 128 -5.38 -11.58 3.13
C ASN A 128 -5.18 -10.37 4.06
N PHE A 129 -5.00 -9.17 3.50
CA PHE A 129 -4.80 -7.97 4.30
C PHE A 129 -6.12 -7.55 4.98
N PRO A 130 -6.16 -7.44 6.32
CA PRO A 130 -7.40 -7.16 7.04
C PRO A 130 -7.78 -5.68 6.88
N LEU A 131 -8.92 -5.41 6.24
CA LEU A 131 -9.34 -4.05 5.88
C LEU A 131 -9.66 -3.16 7.10
N ASP A 132 -10.01 -3.76 8.23
CA ASP A 132 -10.27 -3.08 9.49
C ASP A 132 -8.99 -2.51 10.12
N SER A 133 -7.81 -3.04 9.75
CA SER A 133 -6.52 -2.44 10.10
C SER A 133 -6.35 -1.02 9.54
N LEU A 134 -7.16 -0.65 8.54
CA LEU A 134 -7.15 0.70 7.98
C LEU A 134 -7.86 1.75 8.86
N ALA A 135 -8.48 1.34 9.96
CA ALA A 135 -9.33 2.21 10.79
C ALA A 135 -8.66 3.53 11.22
N GLN A 136 -7.34 3.54 11.47
CA GLN A 136 -6.63 4.77 11.87
C GLN A 136 -6.58 5.85 10.77
N TRP A 137 -6.76 5.46 9.51
CA TRP A 137 -6.77 6.36 8.35
C TRP A 137 -8.18 6.64 7.83
N MET A 138 -9.20 6.10 8.49
CA MET A 138 -10.60 6.24 8.10
C MET A 138 -11.33 7.22 9.03
N PRO A 139 -12.45 7.82 8.58
CA PRO A 139 -13.35 8.55 9.46
C PRO A 139 -13.81 7.69 10.64
N LYS A 140 -13.98 8.30 11.83
CA LYS A 140 -14.33 7.59 13.08
C LYS A 140 -15.71 6.91 13.04
N ASP A 141 -16.57 7.37 12.15
CA ASP A 141 -17.92 6.90 11.87
C ASP A 141 -17.97 5.89 10.72
N PHE A 142 -16.82 5.43 10.24
CA PHE A 142 -16.70 4.42 9.20
C PHE A 142 -15.82 3.26 9.64
N ALA A 143 -16.24 2.04 9.35
CA ALA A 143 -15.41 0.86 9.48
C ALA A 143 -15.61 -0.05 8.27
N TRP A 144 -14.53 -0.71 7.85
CA TRP A 144 -14.55 -1.58 6.69
C TRP A 144 -14.00 -2.95 7.07
N GLN A 145 -14.85 -3.95 7.00
CA GLN A 145 -14.51 -5.32 7.33
C GLN A 145 -14.38 -6.17 6.06
N GLY A 146 -13.38 -7.04 6.04
CA GLY A 146 -13.09 -7.92 4.92
C GLY A 146 -11.59 -8.16 4.78
N ALA A 147 -11.21 -8.84 3.71
CA ALA A 147 -9.83 -9.10 3.37
C ALA A 147 -9.51 -8.53 1.99
N LEU A 148 -8.36 -7.88 1.87
CA LEU A 148 -7.86 -7.29 0.64
C LEU A 148 -6.71 -8.14 0.10
N ASN A 149 -6.79 -8.45 -1.18
CA ASN A 149 -5.69 -8.99 -1.96
C ASN A 149 -5.30 -7.98 -3.03
N ALA A 150 -4.02 -7.93 -3.37
CA ALA A 150 -3.54 -7.09 -4.46
C ALA A 150 -2.40 -7.75 -5.22
N ASP A 151 -2.32 -7.48 -6.51
CA ASP A 151 -1.19 -7.82 -7.38
C ASP A 151 -0.77 -6.55 -8.11
N VAL A 152 0.52 -6.22 -8.04
CA VAL A 152 1.10 -5.00 -8.61
C VAL A 152 2.27 -5.40 -9.48
N GLN A 153 2.14 -5.16 -10.77
CA GLN A 153 3.20 -5.34 -11.75
C GLN A 153 3.38 -4.04 -12.50
N LEU A 154 4.40 -3.26 -12.12
CA LEU A 154 4.63 -1.93 -12.65
C LEU A 154 6.04 -1.78 -13.17
N ASP A 155 6.17 -1.25 -14.37
CA ASP A 155 7.42 -0.76 -14.94
C ASP A 155 7.27 0.75 -15.15
N LEU A 156 8.23 1.52 -14.63
CA LEU A 156 8.21 2.98 -14.60
C LEU A 156 9.38 3.58 -15.42
N PRO A 157 9.47 3.33 -16.73
CA PRO A 157 10.48 3.94 -17.58
C PRO A 157 10.21 5.44 -17.81
N ALA A 158 11.20 6.16 -18.34
CA ALA A 158 11.08 7.59 -18.65
C ALA A 158 9.93 7.90 -19.64
N ALA A 159 9.57 6.93 -20.50
CA ALA A 159 8.48 7.08 -21.46
C ALA A 159 7.09 7.16 -20.80
N GLY A 160 6.95 6.68 -19.55
CA GLY A 160 5.69 6.63 -18.81
C GLY A 160 5.42 5.25 -18.19
N PRO A 161 4.52 5.16 -17.20
CA PRO A 161 4.24 3.92 -16.49
C PRO A 161 3.58 2.88 -17.40
N SER A 162 3.89 1.61 -17.16
CA SER A 162 3.23 0.48 -17.81
C SER A 162 3.04 -0.68 -16.84
N GLY A 163 2.02 -1.50 -17.09
CA GLY A 163 1.78 -2.71 -16.32
C GLY A 163 0.34 -2.86 -15.83
N LYS A 164 0.15 -3.61 -14.75
CA LYS A 164 -1.17 -3.97 -14.22
C LYS A 164 -1.20 -3.85 -12.70
N VAL A 165 -2.34 -3.40 -12.20
CA VAL A 165 -2.66 -3.39 -10.77
C VAL A 165 -4.03 -4.04 -10.62
N THR A 166 -4.13 -5.08 -9.80
CA THR A 166 -5.40 -5.69 -9.43
C THR A 166 -5.57 -5.60 -7.94
N ILE A 167 -6.74 -5.15 -7.50
CA ILE A 167 -7.14 -5.11 -6.10
C ILE A 167 -8.45 -5.89 -5.97
N ASP A 168 -8.51 -6.84 -5.05
CA ASP A 168 -9.67 -7.69 -4.81
C ASP A 168 -9.97 -7.72 -3.31
N ALA A 169 -11.03 -7.02 -2.92
CA ALA A 169 -11.54 -7.00 -1.56
C ALA A 169 -12.61 -8.08 -1.31
N GLY A 170 -12.89 -8.93 -2.32
CA GLY A 170 -13.86 -10.01 -2.23
C GLY A 170 -15.22 -9.53 -1.73
N GLY A 171 -15.79 -10.28 -0.79
CA GLY A 171 -16.95 -9.86 -0.01
C GLY A 171 -16.54 -9.30 1.36
N GLY A 172 -17.34 -8.37 1.88
CA GLY A 172 -17.09 -7.74 3.16
C GLY A 172 -18.27 -6.92 3.64
N THR A 173 -18.04 -6.08 4.65
CA THR A 173 -19.08 -5.23 5.25
C THR A 173 -18.57 -3.81 5.39
N LEU A 174 -19.29 -2.87 4.77
CA LEU A 174 -19.12 -1.45 5.05
C LEU A 174 -20.00 -1.11 6.24
N ARG A 175 -19.44 -0.46 7.25
CA ARG A 175 -20.15 -0.07 8.45
C ARG A 175 -20.12 1.43 8.58
N VAL A 176 -21.29 2.03 8.73
CA VAL A 176 -21.43 3.48 8.93
C VAL A 176 -22.13 3.71 10.24
N ARG A 177 -21.57 4.59 11.07
CA ARG A 177 -22.18 4.99 12.33
C ARG A 177 -23.15 6.13 12.07
N ASN A 178 -24.39 5.94 12.47
CA ASN A 178 -25.40 6.99 12.51
C ASN A 178 -25.85 7.18 13.96
N LYS A 179 -25.57 8.36 14.53
CA LYS A 179 -25.68 8.62 15.97
C LYS A 179 -24.89 7.55 16.77
N ASP A 180 -25.57 6.73 17.56
CA ASP A 180 -24.94 5.68 18.37
C ASP A 180 -25.14 4.27 17.82
N GLN A 181 -25.70 4.14 16.62
CA GLN A 181 -25.95 2.85 15.98
C GLN A 181 -25.02 2.63 14.78
N TRP A 182 -24.35 1.48 14.75
CA TRP A 182 -23.67 1.00 13.55
C TRP A 182 -24.66 0.35 12.61
N LEU A 183 -24.56 0.73 11.33
CA LEU A 183 -25.34 0.19 10.24
C LEU A 183 -24.42 -0.59 9.32
N ASP A 184 -24.78 -1.85 9.08
CA ASP A 184 -23.98 -2.78 8.31
C ASP A 184 -24.53 -2.90 6.89
N PHE A 185 -23.63 -2.73 5.92
CA PHE A 185 -23.91 -2.85 4.50
C PHE A 185 -22.98 -3.91 3.90
N PRO A 186 -23.40 -5.19 3.89
CA PRO A 186 -22.61 -6.27 3.31
C PRO A 186 -22.55 -6.15 1.79
N TYR A 187 -21.41 -6.49 1.22
CA TYR A 187 -21.17 -6.62 -0.23
C TYR A 187 -20.51 -7.95 -0.55
N GLN A 188 -20.71 -8.43 -1.78
CA GLN A 188 -20.25 -9.73 -2.27
C GLN A 188 -18.96 -9.61 -3.09
N THR A 189 -18.84 -8.52 -3.85
CA THR A 189 -17.70 -8.29 -4.75
C THR A 189 -17.27 -6.84 -4.66
N LEU A 190 -15.97 -6.61 -4.54
CA LEU A 190 -15.32 -5.34 -4.84
C LEU A 190 -13.95 -5.60 -5.48
N LYS A 191 -13.86 -5.36 -6.78
CA LYS A 191 -12.64 -5.59 -7.57
C LYS A 191 -12.30 -4.37 -8.40
N LEU A 192 -11.02 -4.00 -8.38
CA LEU A 192 -10.45 -2.95 -9.22
C LEU A 192 -9.35 -3.57 -10.07
N ASN A 193 -9.44 -3.39 -11.38
CA ASN A 193 -8.42 -3.81 -12.33
C ASN A 193 -7.96 -2.59 -13.11
N THR A 194 -6.67 -2.27 -13.04
CA THR A 194 -6.07 -1.15 -13.75
C THR A 194 -4.96 -1.66 -14.66
N THR A 195 -5.01 -1.28 -15.94
CA THR A 195 -3.92 -1.47 -16.90
C THR A 195 -3.32 -0.11 -17.22
N LEU A 196 -2.00 0.00 -17.07
CA LEU A 196 -1.24 1.21 -17.33
C LEU A 196 -0.50 1.05 -18.65
N ALA A 197 -0.57 2.09 -19.47
CA ALA A 197 0.28 2.34 -20.61
C ALA A 197 0.77 3.80 -20.57
N PRO A 198 1.89 4.12 -21.23
CA PRO A 198 2.50 5.45 -21.14
C PRO A 198 1.59 6.65 -21.43
N ARG A 199 0.55 6.46 -22.25
CA ARG A 199 -0.40 7.50 -22.66
C ARG A 199 -1.85 7.21 -22.27
N ARG A 200 -2.09 6.14 -21.52
CA ARG A 200 -3.45 5.67 -21.23
C ARG A 200 -3.46 4.77 -20.00
N ILE A 201 -4.34 5.06 -19.05
CA ILE A 201 -4.62 4.21 -17.90
C ILE A 201 -6.08 3.79 -18.00
N ASP A 202 -6.32 2.50 -18.14
CA ASP A 202 -7.66 1.91 -18.15
C ASP A 202 -7.94 1.27 -16.81
N THR A 203 -9.08 1.59 -16.21
CA THR A 203 -9.49 1.08 -14.90
C THR A 203 -10.90 0.55 -14.99
N ARG A 204 -11.12 -0.66 -14.47
CA ARG A 204 -12.42 -1.28 -14.32
C ARG A 204 -12.69 -1.55 -12.85
N LEU A 205 -13.80 -1.02 -12.34
CA LEU A 205 -14.34 -1.30 -11.02
C LEU A 205 -15.59 -2.18 -11.17
N ASP A 206 -15.62 -3.26 -10.40
CA ASP A 206 -16.77 -4.16 -10.28
C ASP A 206 -17.16 -4.27 -8.80
N PHE A 207 -18.37 -3.81 -8.49
CA PHE A 207 -18.92 -3.81 -7.15
C PHE A 207 -20.32 -4.43 -7.14
N GLU A 208 -20.54 -5.38 -6.24
CA GLU A 208 -21.83 -6.00 -5.99
C GLU A 208 -22.18 -5.92 -4.50
N GLY A 209 -23.04 -4.96 -4.15
CA GLY A 209 -23.30 -4.59 -2.76
C GLY A 209 -24.70 -4.93 -2.24
N GLY A 210 -25.43 -5.85 -2.89
CA GLY A 210 -26.79 -6.21 -2.49
C GLY A 210 -27.71 -5.00 -2.46
N LYS A 211 -28.07 -4.50 -1.26
CA LYS A 211 -28.87 -3.28 -1.10
C LYS A 211 -28.16 -2.02 -1.59
N LEU A 212 -26.82 -2.02 -1.63
CA LEU A 212 -26.04 -0.93 -2.23
C LEU A 212 -26.05 -0.98 -3.77
N GLY A 213 -26.72 -1.98 -4.36
CA GLY A 213 -26.79 -2.16 -5.81
C GLY A 213 -25.53 -2.79 -6.40
N ARG A 214 -25.44 -2.74 -7.72
CA ARG A 214 -24.29 -3.15 -8.51
C ARG A 214 -23.74 -1.94 -9.26
N LEU A 215 -22.44 -1.74 -9.20
CA LEU A 215 -21.73 -0.70 -9.92
C LEU A 215 -20.67 -1.36 -10.80
N LEU A 216 -20.79 -1.15 -12.10
CA LEU A 216 -19.73 -1.36 -13.07
C LEU A 216 -19.26 0.00 -13.55
N LEU A 217 -17.96 0.25 -13.50
CA LEU A 217 -17.35 1.48 -13.98
C LEU A 217 -16.14 1.13 -14.82
N ASN A 218 -16.10 1.63 -16.05
CA ASN A 218 -14.91 1.65 -16.90
C ASN A 218 -14.45 3.09 -17.00
N ALA A 219 -13.19 3.35 -16.64
CA ALA A 219 -12.63 4.68 -16.67
C ALA A 219 -11.26 4.68 -17.37
N GLN A 220 -11.02 5.72 -18.14
CA GLN A 220 -9.79 5.97 -18.89
C GLN A 220 -9.22 7.33 -18.47
N ILE A 221 -7.93 7.34 -18.15
CA ILE A 221 -7.17 8.55 -17.84
C ILE A 221 -6.04 8.71 -18.85
N ASP A 222 -5.88 9.91 -19.41
CA ASP A 222 -4.63 10.31 -20.08
C ASP A 222 -3.66 10.88 -19.04
N PRO A 223 -2.58 10.16 -18.67
CA PRO A 223 -1.66 10.61 -17.64
C PRO A 223 -0.76 11.78 -18.07
N LEU A 224 -0.69 12.11 -19.36
CA LEU A 224 0.16 13.16 -19.92
C LEU A 224 -0.55 14.51 -20.05
N ALA A 225 -1.89 14.50 -20.12
CA ALA A 225 -2.69 15.72 -20.17
C ALA A 225 -2.55 16.52 -18.86
N ARG A 226 -2.57 17.85 -18.96
CA ARG A 226 -2.31 18.76 -17.83
C ARG A 226 -3.29 18.57 -16.66
N ASP A 227 -4.54 18.28 -16.99
CA ASP A 227 -5.66 18.06 -16.08
C ASP A 227 -5.97 16.56 -15.85
N LYS A 228 -5.29 15.66 -16.58
CA LYS A 228 -5.50 14.20 -16.52
C LYS A 228 -6.99 13.84 -16.62
N PRO A 229 -7.66 14.21 -17.73
CA PRO A 229 -9.10 14.10 -17.84
C PRO A 229 -9.51 12.63 -17.70
N LEU A 230 -10.55 12.42 -16.87
CA LEU A 230 -11.18 11.12 -16.67
C LEU A 230 -12.36 11.02 -17.64
N SER A 231 -12.36 9.97 -18.46
CA SER A 231 -13.47 9.63 -19.35
C SER A 231 -13.88 8.18 -19.11
N GLY A 232 -15.08 7.77 -19.50
CA GLY A 232 -15.51 6.40 -19.28
C GLY A 232 -17.00 6.25 -19.26
N ASP A 233 -17.44 5.04 -18.90
CA ASP A 233 -18.83 4.68 -18.77
C ASP A 233 -19.09 4.02 -17.42
N PHE A 234 -20.31 4.17 -16.91
CA PHE A 234 -20.73 3.44 -15.73
C PHE A 234 -22.15 2.90 -15.87
N SER A 235 -22.41 1.83 -15.12
CA SER A 235 -23.74 1.27 -14.91
C SER A 235 -23.95 1.04 -13.43
N LEU A 236 -24.95 1.71 -12.88
CA LEU A 236 -25.47 1.50 -11.54
C LEU A 236 -26.83 0.83 -11.65
N SER A 237 -27.06 -0.25 -10.92
CA SER A 237 -28.35 -0.92 -10.89
C SER A 237 -28.72 -1.43 -9.50
N GLY A 238 -30.01 -1.42 -9.18
CA GLY A 238 -30.53 -2.08 -7.99
C GLY A 238 -30.14 -1.46 -6.65
N LEU A 239 -29.65 -0.21 -6.62
CA LEU A 239 -29.40 0.51 -5.37
C LEU A 239 -30.74 0.76 -4.66
N ASP A 240 -30.92 0.14 -3.50
CA ASP A 240 -32.10 0.32 -2.67
C ASP A 240 -31.98 1.61 -1.88
N ILE A 241 -32.79 2.62 -2.21
CA ILE A 241 -32.71 3.95 -1.60
C ILE A 241 -33.06 3.89 -0.10
N SER A 242 -33.67 2.81 0.39
CA SER A 242 -33.90 2.61 1.82
C SER A 242 -32.62 2.56 2.66
N VAL A 243 -31.46 2.29 2.04
CA VAL A 243 -30.14 2.38 2.70
C VAL A 243 -29.83 3.78 3.22
N ALA A 244 -30.42 4.81 2.60
CA ALA A 244 -30.23 6.21 3.00
C ALA A 244 -31.17 6.66 4.13
N ARG A 245 -32.20 5.87 4.48
CA ARG A 245 -33.20 6.24 5.51
C ARG A 245 -32.61 6.69 6.84
N PRO A 246 -31.62 5.99 7.41
CA PRO A 246 -31.08 6.39 8.71
C PRO A 246 -30.51 7.81 8.67
N PHE A 247 -30.05 8.26 7.51
CA PHE A 247 -29.46 9.59 7.29
C PHE A 247 -30.49 10.66 6.89
N ALA A 248 -31.74 10.28 6.63
CA ALA A 248 -32.83 11.18 6.24
C ALA A 248 -34.06 11.04 7.18
N PRO A 249 -33.92 11.34 8.49
CA PRO A 249 -34.96 11.10 9.48
C PRO A 249 -36.26 11.91 9.26
N MET A 250 -36.20 12.99 8.46
CA MET A 250 -37.37 13.79 8.11
C MET A 250 -38.23 13.17 7.00
N VAL A 251 -37.78 12.08 6.37
CA VAL A 251 -38.50 11.40 5.28
C VAL A 251 -39.25 10.18 5.81
N GLN A 252 -40.58 10.29 5.89
CA GLN A 252 -41.44 9.23 6.44
C GLN A 252 -41.46 7.93 5.62
N LYS A 253 -41.23 8.00 4.30
CA LYS A 253 -41.15 6.84 3.40
C LYS A 253 -40.07 7.07 2.34
N LEU A 254 -39.01 6.26 2.37
CA LEU A 254 -37.98 6.24 1.35
C LEU A 254 -37.82 4.82 0.81
N ASN A 255 -38.65 4.46 -0.17
CA ASN A 255 -38.62 3.19 -0.88
C ASN A 255 -38.33 3.47 -2.36
N GLY A 256 -37.49 2.67 -2.99
CA GLY A 256 -37.22 2.81 -4.42
C GLY A 256 -35.93 2.13 -4.81
N ARG A 257 -35.75 1.93 -6.12
CA ARG A 257 -34.49 1.48 -6.71
C ARG A 257 -33.94 2.56 -7.62
N LEU A 258 -32.65 2.87 -7.47
CA LEU A 258 -31.92 3.74 -8.38
C LEU A 258 -31.17 2.89 -9.41
N ASN A 259 -31.33 3.26 -10.68
CA ASN A 259 -30.49 2.78 -11.78
C ASN A 259 -29.94 4.01 -12.51
N GLY A 260 -28.73 3.91 -13.05
CA GLY A 260 -28.09 5.00 -13.79
C GLY A 260 -27.05 4.48 -14.77
N ASN A 261 -26.88 5.20 -15.87
CA ASN A 261 -25.87 4.95 -16.88
C ASN A 261 -25.37 6.30 -17.41
N GLY A 262 -24.11 6.34 -17.84
CA GLY A 262 -23.46 7.52 -18.39
C GLY A 262 -22.09 7.19 -18.94
#